data_AF-A0A3S1FNX7-F1
#
_entry.id   AF-A0A3S1FNX7-F1
#
_cell.length_a   1.000
_cell.length_b   1.000
_cell.length_c   1.000
_cell.angle_alpha   90.00
_cell.angle_beta   90.00
_cell.angle_gamma   90.00
#
_symmetry.space_group_name_H-M   'P 1'
#
loop_
_entity.id
_entity.type
_entity.pdbx_description
1 polymer ?
#
loop_
_entity_poly.entity_id
_entity_poly.type
_entity_poly.pdbx_seq_one_letter_code
_entity_poly.pdbx_strand_id
1 'polypeptide(L)'
;MYDAAIINFSGHQFLLPERGFSFFPAEFENQRGKIEKLSKAYDRLMESLANPFSTEAGAASEAIKLVRDDLADFIILTGVIGAPFDSKDARLYAADKRIRIISVFEF
;
A
#
# COMPACT_ATOMS: atom_id res chain seq x y z
N MET A 1 -2.85 7.75 21.38
CA MET A 1 -3.08 8.33 20.04
C MET A 1 -1.88 7.91 19.22
N TYR A 2 -2.08 7.26 18.08
CA TYR A 2 -0.97 6.78 17.27
C TYR A 2 -0.63 7.81 16.20
N ASP A 3 0.65 7.99 15.94
CA ASP A 3 1.15 8.84 14.87
C ASP A 3 1.43 8.00 13.62
N ALA A 4 1.17 8.62 12.46
CA ALA A 4 1.52 8.07 11.17
C ALA A 4 1.97 9.17 10.22
N ALA A 5 2.76 8.78 9.22
CA ALA A 5 2.98 9.59 8.04
C ALA A 5 2.11 9.07 6.90
N ILE A 6 1.72 9.97 6.00
CA ILE A 6 1.22 9.57 4.69
C ILE A 6 2.42 9.42 3.76
N ILE A 7 2.45 8.33 3.01
CA ILE A 7 3.37 8.12 1.90
C ILE A 7 2.57 8.14 0.60
N ASN A 8 3.03 8.95 -0.35
CA ASN A 8 2.54 8.98 -1.73
C ASN A 8 3.58 8.29 -2.62
N PHE A 9 3.13 7.29 -3.39
CA PHE A 9 3.99 6.54 -4.31
C PHE A 9 3.18 5.97 -5.47
N SER A 10 3.67 6.15 -6.69
CA SER A 10 3.02 5.66 -7.92
C SER A 10 1.52 5.96 -8.00
N GLY A 11 1.09 7.15 -7.57
CA GLY A 11 -0.32 7.56 -7.58
C GLY A 11 -1.18 6.95 -6.45
N HIS A 12 -0.61 6.11 -5.59
CA HIS A 12 -1.28 5.58 -4.41
C HIS A 12 -0.85 6.29 -3.13
N GLN A 13 -1.70 6.17 -2.12
CA GLN A 13 -1.49 6.76 -0.80
C GLN A 13 -1.70 5.70 0.28
N PHE A 14 -0.70 5.52 1.14
CA PHE A 14 -0.77 4.63 2.29
C PHE A 14 -0.20 5.30 3.54
N LEU A 15 -0.64 4.81 4.71
CA LEU A 15 -0.13 5.21 6.00
C LEU A 15 1.12 4.40 6.33
N LEU A 16 2.11 5.08 6.87
CA LEU A 16 3.23 4.49 7.58
C LEU A 16 3.06 4.80 9.08
N PRO A 17 2.76 3.83 9.93
CA PRO A 17 2.71 4.04 11.37
C PRO A 17 4.09 4.34 11.94
N GLU A 18 4.14 5.04 13.07
CA GLU A 18 5.39 5.44 13.74
C GLU A 18 6.43 4.32 13.91
N ARG A 19 5.97 3.10 14.25
CA ARG A 19 6.84 1.93 14.40
C ARG A 19 7.67 1.60 13.14
N GLY A 20 7.17 1.98 11.97
CA GLY A 20 7.80 1.71 10.69
C GLY A 20 8.80 2.79 10.26
N PHE A 21 8.83 3.96 10.91
CA PHE A 21 9.62 5.11 10.45
C PHE A 21 11.11 4.82 10.32
N SER A 22 11.69 4.08 11.26
CA SER A 22 13.13 3.80 11.27
C SER A 22 13.57 2.84 10.17
N PHE A 23 12.69 1.93 9.75
CA PHE A 23 13.03 0.87 8.79
C PHE A 23 12.59 1.21 7.37
N PHE A 24 11.49 1.96 7.25
CA PHE A 24 10.79 2.15 6.00
C PHE A 24 11.67 2.69 4.87
N PRO A 25 12.50 3.74 5.02
CA PRO A 25 13.23 4.28 3.88
C PRO A 25 14.17 3.26 3.21
N ALA A 26 14.93 2.50 4.01
CA ALA A 26 15.86 1.51 3.49
C ALA A 26 15.13 0.29 2.90
N GLU A 27 14.13 -0.21 3.61
CA GLU A 27 13.35 -1.36 3.17
C GLU A 27 12.48 -1.04 1.94
N PHE A 28 11.96 0.18 1.86
CA PHE A 28 11.22 0.66 0.72
C PHE A 28 12.08 0.65 -0.54
N GLU A 29 13.31 1.16 -0.45
CA GLU A 29 14.22 1.16 -1.61
C GLU A 29 14.60 -0.27 -2.03
N ASN A 30 14.88 -1.15 -1.07
CA ASN A 30 15.16 -2.56 -1.33
C ASN A 30 13.99 -3.29 -2.03
N GLN A 31 12.75 -2.91 -1.70
CA GLN A 31 11.54 -3.53 -2.24
C GLN A 31 10.85 -2.70 -3.33
N ARG A 32 11.40 -1.54 -3.73
CA ARG A 32 10.76 -0.54 -4.59
C ARG A 32 10.19 -1.16 -5.86
N GLY A 33 10.98 -1.97 -6.55
CA GLY A 33 10.55 -2.65 -7.79
C GLY A 33 9.38 -3.63 -7.59
N LYS A 34 9.24 -4.25 -6.41
CA LYS A 34 8.07 -5.08 -6.09
C LYS A 34 6.86 -4.21 -5.74
N ILE A 35 7.06 -3.13 -4.99
CA ILE A 35 5.98 -2.19 -4.65
C ILE A 35 5.41 -1.56 -5.93
N GLU A 36 6.25 -1.17 -6.89
CA GLU A 36 5.79 -0.68 -8.20
C GLU A 36 4.99 -1.74 -8.99
N LYS A 37 5.42 -3.00 -8.94
CA LYS A 37 4.65 -4.10 -9.55
C LYS A 37 3.29 -4.28 -8.88
N LEU A 38 3.24 -4.17 -7.55
CA LEU A 38 2.01 -4.24 -6.78
C LEU A 38 1.08 -3.09 -7.17
N SER A 39 1.57 -1.84 -7.24
CA SER A 39 0.82 -0.67 -7.68
C SER A 39 0.21 -0.89 -9.06
N LYS A 40 1.01 -1.30 -10.06
CA LYS A 40 0.51 -1.57 -11.42
C LYS A 40 -0.54 -2.67 -11.48
N ALA A 41 -0.36 -3.74 -10.70
CA ALA A 41 -1.37 -4.80 -10.63
C ALA A 41 -2.66 -4.31 -9.96
N TYR A 42 -2.54 -3.47 -8.94
CA TYR A 42 -3.66 -2.81 -8.27
C TYR A 42 -4.41 -1.87 -9.22
N ASP A 43 -3.72 -1.05 -10.01
CA ASP A 43 -4.32 -0.17 -11.01
C ASP A 43 -5.14 -0.96 -12.05
N ARG A 44 -4.57 -2.05 -12.58
CA ARG A 44 -5.29 -2.94 -13.50
C ARG A 44 -6.54 -3.55 -12.88
N LEU A 45 -6.48 -3.91 -11.59
CA LEU A 45 -7.65 -4.40 -10.87
C LEU A 45 -8.72 -3.30 -10.74
N MET A 46 -8.31 -2.06 -10.44
CA MET A 46 -9.19 -0.90 -10.34
C MET A 46 -9.84 -0.56 -11.68
N GLU A 47 -9.11 -0.61 -12.79
CA GLU A 47 -9.64 -0.45 -14.14
C GLU A 47 -10.66 -1.54 -14.49
N SER A 48 -10.44 -2.75 -13.99
CA SER A 48 -11.32 -3.91 -14.22
C SER A 48 -12.56 -3.93 -13.33
N LEU A 49 -12.78 -2.94 -12.45
CA LEU A 49 -13.97 -2.88 -11.58
C LEU A 49 -15.29 -2.78 -12.35
N ALA A 50 -15.26 -2.29 -13.59
CA ALA A 50 -16.42 -2.29 -14.47
C ALA A 50 -16.86 -3.72 -14.86
N ASN A 51 -15.94 -4.68 -14.86
CA ASN A 51 -16.22 -6.10 -15.07
C ASN A 51 -15.34 -6.99 -14.14
N PRO A 52 -15.72 -7.12 -12.86
CA PRO A 52 -14.92 -7.81 -11.83
C PRO A 52 -14.72 -9.30 -12.08
N PHE A 53 -15.54 -9.92 -12.95
CA PHE A 53 -15.47 -11.34 -13.28
C PHE A 53 -14.71 -11.60 -14.59
N SER A 54 -14.09 -10.56 -15.16
CA SER A 54 -13.23 -10.71 -16.33
C SER A 54 -11.96 -11.50 -16.00
N THR A 55 -11.41 -12.17 -17.01
CA THR A 55 -10.11 -12.85 -16.90
C THR A 55 -9.00 -11.88 -16.49
N GLU A 56 -9.11 -10.61 -16.90
CA GLU A 56 -8.17 -9.56 -16.56
C GLU A 56 -8.23 -9.16 -15.08
N ALA A 57 -9.44 -8.98 -14.52
CA ALA A 57 -9.63 -8.79 -13.08
C ALA A 57 -9.05 -9.96 -12.26
N GLY A 58 -9.30 -11.20 -12.72
CA GLY A 58 -8.74 -12.40 -12.10
C GLY A 58 -7.21 -12.42 -12.10
N ALA A 59 -6.60 -12.13 -13.26
CA ALA A 59 -5.14 -12.09 -13.40
C ALA A 59 -4.50 -10.97 -12.56
N ALA A 60 -5.13 -9.79 -12.51
CA ALA A 60 -4.67 -8.68 -11.68
C ALA A 60 -4.75 -9.03 -10.18
N SER A 61 -5.85 -9.63 -9.74
CA SER A 61 -6.03 -10.09 -8.35
C SER A 61 -4.99 -11.15 -7.95
N GLU A 62 -4.73 -12.13 -8.82
CA GLU A 62 -3.71 -13.16 -8.58
C GLU A 62 -2.30 -12.53 -8.50
N ALA A 63 -1.98 -11.59 -9.40
CA ALA A 63 -0.70 -10.87 -9.39
C ALA A 63 -0.52 -10.04 -8.11
N ILE A 64 -1.57 -9.34 -7.65
CA ILE A 64 -1.56 -8.61 -6.37
C ILE A 64 -1.26 -9.58 -5.23
N LYS A 65 -1.94 -10.73 -5.19
CA LYS A 65 -1.74 -11.72 -4.14
C LYS A 65 -0.30 -12.21 -4.09
N LEU A 66 0.27 -12.62 -5.23
CA LEU A 66 1.65 -13.09 -5.32
C LEU A 66 2.66 -12.04 -4.86
N VAL A 67 2.55 -10.81 -5.36
CA VAL A 67 3.49 -9.74 -5.01
C VAL A 67 3.33 -9.30 -3.56
N ARG A 68 2.11 -9.33 -3.02
CA ARG A 68 1.85 -9.03 -1.61
C ARG A 68 2.42 -10.11 -0.69
N ASP A 69 2.36 -11.37 -1.08
CA ASP A 69 2.99 -12.48 -0.34
C ASP A 69 4.52 -12.30 -0.33
N ASP A 70 5.12 -11.90 -1.45
CA ASP A 70 6.55 -11.53 -1.54
C ASP A 70 6.95 -10.28 -0.72
N LEU A 71 5.97 -9.47 -0.33
CA LEU A 71 6.11 -8.27 0.49
C LEU A 71 5.60 -8.47 1.93
N ALA A 72 5.26 -9.71 2.33
CA ALA A 72 4.66 -9.97 3.63
C ALA A 72 5.54 -9.47 4.79
N ASP A 73 6.84 -9.76 4.75
CA ASP A 73 7.79 -9.32 5.77
C ASP A 73 7.90 -7.78 5.81
N PHE A 74 7.93 -7.13 4.65
CA PHE A 74 7.92 -5.67 4.54
C PHE A 74 6.67 -5.07 5.18
N ILE A 75 5.49 -5.63 4.89
CA ILE A 75 4.21 -5.16 5.42
C ILE A 75 4.15 -5.37 6.94
N ILE A 76 4.63 -6.51 7.43
CA ILE A 76 4.67 -6.79 8.87
C ILE A 76 5.62 -5.81 9.58
N LEU A 77 6.83 -5.65 9.06
CA LEU A 77 7.88 -4.83 9.62
C LEU A 77 7.48 -3.34 9.67
N THR A 78 6.97 -2.81 8.57
CA THR A 78 6.63 -1.39 8.44
C THR A 78 5.24 -1.07 8.98
N GLY A 79 4.31 -2.04 8.91
CA GLY A 79 2.91 -1.83 9.24
C GLY A 79 2.16 -0.94 8.27
N VAL A 80 2.59 -0.84 7.01
CA VAL A 80 1.90 -0.04 6.00
C VAL A 80 0.41 -0.40 5.91
N ILE A 81 -0.44 0.62 5.79
CA ILE A 81 -1.89 0.47 5.70
C ILE A 81 -2.42 1.34 4.56
N GLY A 82 -3.23 0.77 3.68
CA GLY A 82 -3.80 1.47 2.54
C GLY A 82 -3.27 0.96 1.20
N ALA A 83 -3.80 1.53 0.13
CA ALA A 83 -3.47 1.13 -1.24
C ALA A 83 -1.98 1.36 -1.56
N PRO A 84 -1.31 0.43 -2.25
CA PRO A 84 -1.85 -0.81 -2.85
C PRO A 84 -1.73 -2.06 -1.95
N PHE A 85 -1.29 -1.92 -0.69
CA PHE A 85 -1.02 -3.05 0.22
C PHE A 85 -2.31 -3.68 0.78
N ASP A 86 -3.34 -2.87 0.98
CA ASP A 86 -4.69 -3.31 1.28
C ASP A 86 -5.73 -2.43 0.58
N SER A 87 -7.02 -2.75 0.79
CA SER A 87 -8.14 -2.06 0.15
C SER A 87 -8.63 -0.82 0.91
N LYS A 88 -7.91 -0.37 1.95
CA LYS A 88 -8.37 0.75 2.78
C LYS A 88 -7.93 2.08 2.17
N ASP A 89 -8.80 3.08 2.27
CA ASP A 89 -8.38 4.46 2.06
C ASP A 89 -7.58 4.93 3.28
N ALA A 90 -6.33 5.35 3.06
CA ALA A 90 -5.40 5.75 4.10
C ALA A 90 -5.93 6.90 4.97
N ARG A 91 -6.55 7.91 4.36
CA ARG A 91 -7.06 9.09 5.07
C ARG A 91 -8.31 8.77 5.85
N LEU A 92 -9.24 8.04 5.23
CA LEU A 92 -10.47 7.63 5.89
C LEU A 92 -10.16 6.70 7.07
N TYR A 93 -9.22 5.77 6.90
CA TYR A 93 -8.77 4.90 7.98
C TYR A 93 -8.13 5.68 9.14
N ALA A 94 -7.26 6.66 8.83
CA ALA A 94 -6.65 7.50 9.87
C ALA A 94 -7.72 8.29 10.65
N ALA A 95 -8.70 8.86 9.95
CA ALA A 95 -9.81 9.58 10.57
C ALA A 95 -10.65 8.69 11.49
N ASP A 96 -11.07 7.51 10.99
CA ASP A 96 -11.85 6.52 11.76
C ASP A 96 -11.12 6.06 13.02
N LYS A 97 -9.81 5.79 12.91
CA LYS A 97 -8.97 5.30 14.02
C LYS A 97 -8.39 6.41 14.89
N ARG A 98 -8.69 7.68 14.62
CA ARG A 98 -8.11 8.84 15.31
C ARG A 98 -6.58 8.79 15.34
N ILE A 99 -5.99 8.40 14.22
CA ILE A 99 -4.54 8.42 13.99
C ILE A 99 -4.16 9.85 13.58
N ARG A 100 -3.14 10.40 14.23
CA ARG A 100 -2.63 11.72 13.89
C ARG A 100 -1.65 11.59 12.74
N ILE A 101 -1.96 12.24 11.61
CA ILE A 101 -1.03 12.35 10.49
C ILE A 101 -0.05 13.48 10.81
N ILE A 102 1.21 13.13 11.03
CA ILE A 102 2.25 14.09 11.43
C ILE A 102 3.05 14.63 10.24
N SER A 103 3.01 13.94 9.10
CA SER A 103 3.77 14.28 7.89
C SER A 103 3.15 13.63 6.66
N VAL A 104 3.49 14.19 5.50
CA VAL A 104 3.15 13.64 4.18
C VAL A 104 4.45 13.64 3.36
N PHE A 105 4.81 12.49 2.79
CA PHE A 105 6.03 12.31 2.02
C PHE A 105 5.74 11.79 0.61
N GLU A 106 6.58 12.22 -0.35
CA GLU A 106 6.62 11.71 -1.72
C GLU A 106 7.85 10.79 -1.86
N PHE A 107 7.66 9.60 -2.41
CA PHE A 107 8.71 8.58 -2.61
C PHE A 107 8.84 8.15 -4.09
#